data_AF-A0A2N3FFA1-F1
#
_entry.id   AF-A0A2N3FFA1-F1
#
_cell.length_a   1.000
_cell.length_b   1.000
_cell.length_c   1.000
_cell.angle_alpha   90.00
_cell.angle_beta   90.00
_cell.angle_gamma   90.00
#
_symmetry.space_group_name_H-M   'P 1'
#
loop_
_entity.id
_entity.type
_entity.pdbx_description
1 polymer ?
#
loop_
_entity_poly.entity_id
_entity_poly.type
_entity_poly.pdbx_seq_one_letter_code
_entity_poly.pdbx_strand_id
1 'polypeptide(L)' 'MRSQPTNAQFPDVTLGDRRQSRQQERQRAICEAVMAEGAIRIEQVAERFGISVMTAHRDLDELEGRGLLR' A
#
# COMPACT_ATOMS: atom_id res chain seq x y z
N MET A 1 8.56 51.16 7.19
CA MET A 1 7.39 50.38 7.66
C MET A 1 6.65 49.82 6.47
N ARG A 2 6.74 48.51 6.26
CA ARG A 2 5.77 47.58 5.64
C ARG A 2 6.57 46.35 5.21
N SER A 3 6.58 45.37 6.10
CA SER A 3 7.13 44.04 5.91
C SER A 3 6.48 43.40 4.69
N GLN A 4 7.27 42.84 3.78
CA GLN A 4 6.76 41.82 2.88
C GLN A 4 6.57 40.54 3.70
N PRO A 5 5.43 39.85 3.60
CA PRO A 5 5.24 38.59 4.29
C PRO A 5 6.11 37.51 3.67
N THR A 6 6.85 36.81 4.53
CA THR A 6 7.57 35.58 4.24
C THR A 6 6.56 34.52 3.80
N ASN A 7 6.38 34.33 2.50
CA ASN A 7 5.64 33.18 1.99
C ASN A 7 6.52 31.94 2.15
N ALA A 8 6.53 31.36 3.34
CA ALA A 8 7.09 30.05 3.59
C ALA A 8 6.22 29.03 2.84
N GLN A 9 6.69 28.67 1.65
CA GLN A 9 6.15 27.59 0.83
C GLN A 9 6.17 26.30 1.67
N PHE A 10 5.01 25.87 2.15
CA PHE A 10 4.85 24.53 2.72
C PHE A 10 5.06 23.52 1.60
N PRO A 11 5.88 22.47 1.78
CA PRO A 11 6.07 21.48 0.73
C PRO A 11 4.74 20.77 0.50
N ASP A 12 4.31 20.71 -0.76
CA ASP A 12 3.28 19.80 -1.23
C ASP A 12 3.77 18.38 -0.96
N VAL A 13 3.51 17.86 0.25
CA VAL A 13 3.66 16.44 0.56
C VAL A 13 2.59 15.69 -0.21
N THR A 14 2.97 15.43 -1.45
CA THR A 14 2.26 14.87 -2.58
C THR A 14 1.31 13.73 -2.23
N LEU A 15 0.12 13.74 -2.81
CA LEU A 15 -0.84 12.62 -2.73
C LEU A 15 -0.24 11.26 -3.14
N GLY A 16 0.85 11.26 -3.92
CA GLY A 16 1.57 10.06 -4.35
C GLY A 16 2.18 9.28 -3.19
N ASP A 17 2.85 9.96 -2.27
CA ASP A 17 3.52 9.34 -1.12
C ASP A 17 2.50 8.65 -0.20
N ARG A 18 1.36 9.30 0.06
CA ARG A 18 0.24 8.72 0.83
C ARG A 18 -0.44 7.53 0.16
N ARG A 19 -0.37 7.42 -1.16
CA ARG A 19 -0.90 6.24 -1.90
C ARG A 19 0.09 5.09 -1.81
N GLN A 20 1.38 5.38 -1.98
CA GLN A 20 2.45 4.39 -1.88
C GLN A 20 2.57 3.84 -0.46
N SER A 21 2.43 4.66 0.58
CA SER A 21 2.45 4.19 1.98
C SER A 21 1.31 3.23 2.28
N ARG A 22 0.08 3.57 1.87
CA ARG A 22 -1.10 2.70 2.03
C ARG A 22 -0.99 1.40 1.24
N GLN A 23 -0.36 1.42 0.05
CA GLN A 23 -0.08 0.19 -0.69
C GLN A 23 0.90 -0.70 0.06
N GLN A 24 2.00 -0.15 0.57
CA GLN A 24 3.00 -0.91 1.32
C GLN A 24 2.43 -1.49 2.62
N GLU A 25 1.63 -0.72 3.35
CA GLU A 25 0.95 -1.19 4.56
C GLU A 25 0.00 -2.36 4.25
N ARG A 26 -0.78 -2.24 3.16
CA ARG A 26 -1.64 -3.33 2.70
C ARG A 26 -0.85 -4.58 2.30
N GLN A 27 0.24 -4.43 1.54
CA GLN A 27 1.10 -5.54 1.14
C GLN A 27 1.69 -6.29 2.34
N ARG A 28 2.12 -5.56 3.37
CA ARG A 28 2.59 -6.18 4.63
C ARG A 28 1.49 -6.99 5.30
N ALA A 29 0.30 -6.40 5.44
CA ALA A 29 -0.83 -7.10 6.06
C ALA A 29 -1.29 -8.33 5.26
N ILE A 30 -1.25 -8.27 3.92
CA ILE A 30 -1.51 -9.43 3.05
C ILE A 30 -0.47 -10.53 3.30
N CYS A 31 0.82 -10.18 3.32
CA CYS A 31 1.90 -11.13 3.59
C CYS A 31 1.73 -11.81 4.94
N GLU A 32 1.42 -11.05 5.99
CA GLU A 32 1.16 -11.59 7.34
C GLU A 32 -0.03 -12.55 7.34
N ALA A 33 -1.12 -12.22 6.65
CA ALA A 33 -2.29 -13.08 6.52
C ALA A 33 -1.96 -14.41 5.82
N VAL A 34 -1.22 -14.36 4.70
CA VAL A 34 -0.80 -15.56 3.97
C VAL A 34 0.10 -16.44 4.83
N MET A 35 1.05 -15.85 5.57
CA MET A 35 1.96 -16.58 6.45
C MET A 35 1.23 -17.23 7.64
N ALA A 36 0.18 -16.57 8.16
CA ALA A 36 -0.63 -17.11 9.24
C ALA A 36 -1.54 -18.27 8.79
N GLU A 37 -2.10 -18.19 7.59
CA GLU A 37 -3.04 -19.20 7.05
C GLU A 37 -2.33 -20.32 6.27
N GLY A 38 -1.08 -20.09 5.85
CA GLY A 38 -0.29 -20.99 5.00
C GLY A 38 -0.71 -20.97 3.53
N ALA A 39 -2.02 -20.87 3.26
CA ALA A 39 -2.57 -20.62 1.93
C ALA A 39 -3.90 -19.88 2.05
N ILE A 40 -4.08 -18.82 1.25
CA ILE A 40 -5.30 -18.02 1.18
C ILE A 40 -5.69 -17.84 -0.28
N ARG A 41 -7.00 -17.91 -0.58
CA ARG A 41 -7.48 -17.65 -1.94
C ARG A 41 -7.43 -16.16 -2.25
N ILE A 42 -7.17 -15.82 -3.51
CA ILE A 42 -7.10 -14.41 -3.96
C ILE A 42 -8.44 -13.69 -3.73
N GLU A 43 -9.57 -14.37 -3.92
CA GLU A 43 -10.88 -13.77 -3.66
C GLU A 43 -11.08 -13.45 -2.17
N GLN A 44 -10.53 -14.28 -1.27
CA GLN A 44 -10.58 -14.03 0.18
C GLN A 44 -9.67 -12.86 0.58
N VAL A 45 -8.51 -12.72 -0.06
CA VAL A 45 -7.66 -11.52 0.11
C VAL A 45 -8.42 -10.26 -0.33
N ALA A 46 -9.05 -10.32 -1.52
CA ALA A 46 -9.83 -9.20 -2.05
C ALA A 46 -10.95 -8.77 -1.08
N GLU A 47 -11.73 -9.75 -0.60
CA GLU A 47 -12.81 -9.53 0.36
C GLU A 47 -12.30 -8.98 1.69
N ARG A 48 -11.29 -9.62 2.30
CA ARG A 48 -10.75 -9.26 3.61
C ARG A 48 -10.18 -7.84 3.66
N PHE A 49 -9.53 -7.40 2.58
CA PHE A 49 -8.89 -6.09 2.52
C PHE A 49 -9.74 -5.04 1.79
N GLY A 50 -10.94 -5.39 1.33
CA GLY A 50 -11.83 -4.46 0.62
C GLY A 50 -11.24 -3.93 -0.69
N ILE A 51 -10.47 -4.76 -1.38
CA ILE A 51 -9.81 -4.41 -2.65
C ILE A 51 -10.37 -5.24 -3.80
N SER A 52 -10.12 -4.79 -5.03
CA SER A 52 -10.46 -5.60 -6.21
C SER A 52 -9.54 -6.83 -6.30
N VAL A 53 -10.03 -7.89 -6.92
CA VAL A 53 -9.24 -9.09 -7.24
C VAL A 53 -7.98 -8.74 -8.05
N MET A 54 -8.09 -7.81 -9.00
CA MET A 54 -6.93 -7.32 -9.77
C MET A 54 -5.88 -6.61 -8.88
N THR A 55 -6.31 -5.86 -7.87
CA THR A 55 -5.41 -5.24 -6.89
C THR A 55 -4.75 -6.28 -6.02
N ALA A 56 -5.50 -7.31 -5.59
CA ALA A 56 -4.97 -8.42 -4.82
C ALA A 56 -3.91 -9.18 -5.63
N HIS A 57 -4.18 -9.51 -6.90
CA HIS A 57 -3.19 -10.10 -7.82
C HIS A 57 -1.92 -9.26 -7.87
N ARG A 58 -2.03 -7.96 -8.16
CA ARG A 58 -0.86 -7.08 -8.27
C ARG A 58 -0.02 -7.07 -6.98
N ASP A 59 -0.67 -6.97 -5.83
CA ASP A 59 0.04 -6.96 -4.55
C ASP A 59 0.71 -8.31 -4.26
N LEU A 60 0.05 -9.43 -4.59
CA LEU A 60 0.63 -10.77 -4.44
C LEU A 60 1.81 -10.99 -5.41
N ASP A 61 1.68 -10.57 -6.67
CA ASP A 61 2.76 -10.63 -7.67
C ASP A 61 3.97 -9.78 -7.23
N GLU A 62 3.72 -8.58 -6.65
CA GLU A 62 4.78 -7.74 -6.10
C GLU A 62 5.46 -8.37 -4.87
N LEU A 63 4.71 -9.09 -4.03
CA LEU A 63 5.26 -9.82 -2.88
C LEU A 63 6.06 -11.04 -3.32
N GLU A 64 5.57 -11.81 -4.30
CA GLU A 64 6.27 -12.94 -4.91
C GLU A 64 7.55 -12.48 -5.61
N GLY A 65 7.49 -11.41 -6.40
CA GLY A 65 8.65 -10.82 -7.06
C GLY A 65 9.73 -10.32 -6.10
N ARG A 66 9.37 -10.06 -4.83
CA ARG A 66 10.31 -9.73 -3.74
C ARG A 66 10.76 -10.96 -2.94
N GLY A 67 10.25 -12.15 -3.25
CA GLY A 67 10.55 -13.40 -2.55
C GLY A 67 9.89 -13.51 -1.17
N LEU A 68 8.83 -12.75 -0.91
CA LEU A 68 8.11 -12.77 0.38
C LEU A 68 7.03 -13.86 0.42
N LEU A 69 6.54 -14.30 -0.75
CA LEU A 69 5.55 -15.37 -0.93
C LEU A 69 6.06 -16.39 -1.96
N ARG A 70 5.54 -17.63 -1.91
CA ARG A 70 5.85 -18.74 -2.82
C ARG A 70 4.75 -19.79 -2.86
#